data_AF-A0A1Y4J5Q5-F1
#
_entry.id   AF-A0A1Y4J5Q5-F1
#
_cell.length_a   1.000
_cell.length_b   1.000
_cell.length_c   1.000
_cell.angle_alpha   90.00
_cell.angle_beta   90.00
_cell.angle_gamma   90.00
#
_symmetry.space_group_name_H-M   'P 1'
#
loop_
_entity.id
_entity.type
_entity.pdbx_description
1 polymer ?
#
loop_
_entity_poly.entity_id
_entity_poly.type
_entity_poly.pdbx_seq_one_letter_code
_entity_poly.pdbx_strand_id
1 'polypeptide(L)'
;MPCPHFQITITQRSKGQSAVAGAAYQSGEKLFSEYDQKTKNYSGKRGILYTEIMLPSHAPPEYANREALWNSVEAAEKQWNAQLARRFVLALPKEVPPEQYPQMVRDYCEKQFVSKGMIADFAIHDPAPPGHNVHCHVMLTLRAMDEQGKWLPKSRKVYDLDENGERIRLPSGNWKSHKEDTVDWNDQKYAEIWRQGWADTVNRYLEAADRPERLDLRSYERQGLDVIPTVHMGPAVVQMERRGIQTNIGNLNRDIKAANQMLSAIRKTIRGLLDWIEELVQAEKELLKEEAVATDLGVLLNDYLNQRKAGRSDWSWSGQQKGDLKDLKNVARAVVYLQQHKISTLEQLNTVLSGVKQKASQASTGMRKAEKRMKDIVGIQNAVSVCQEQKPIHDKYLKIGWKKRQAAFAESHQEELKAYNKAYRYLKAQHVDLNVNLDALEAEYSKLQSDHSAFARQLEQVQADLKPLNEVRYWVSQVLGPEALGKVESKRSVVEQLRQAGKQDPKQDTTFQKEKEQKMEL
;
A
#
# COMPACT_ATOMS: atom_id res chain seq x y z
N MET A 1 -29.47 6.62 9.86
CA MET A 1 -29.18 5.50 10.79
C MET A 1 -30.26 5.49 11.85
N PRO A 2 -30.83 4.31 12.16
CA PRO A 2 -31.70 4.12 13.31
C PRO A 2 -31.01 4.68 14.56
N CYS A 3 -31.71 5.40 15.43
CA CYS A 3 -31.14 5.84 16.70
C CYS A 3 -31.03 4.63 17.63
N PRO A 4 -29.83 4.10 17.92
CA PRO A 4 -29.70 2.86 18.67
C PRO A 4 -29.93 3.15 20.16
N HIS A 5 -30.93 2.52 20.77
CA HIS A 5 -31.08 2.48 22.22
C HIS A 5 -31.49 1.08 22.67
N PHE A 6 -30.71 0.54 23.61
CA PHE A 6 -30.95 -0.77 24.22
C PHE A 6 -30.47 -0.71 25.67
N GLN A 7 -31.38 -0.43 26.59
CA GLN A 7 -31.08 -0.34 28.01
C GLN A 7 -31.62 -1.55 28.75
N ILE A 8 -30.77 -2.19 29.56
CA ILE A 8 -31.17 -3.27 30.48
C ILE A 8 -31.04 -2.73 31.91
N THR A 9 -32.09 -2.88 32.71
CA THR A 9 -32.08 -2.55 34.14
C THR A 9 -32.83 -3.62 34.95
N ILE A 10 -32.71 -3.57 36.28
CA ILE A 10 -33.43 -4.46 37.19
C ILE A 10 -34.32 -3.60 38.07
N THR A 11 -35.59 -4.00 38.21
CA THR A 11 -36.51 -3.46 39.21
C THR A 11 -36.15 -4.02 40.57
N GLN A 12 -35.71 -3.17 41.50
CA GLN A 12 -35.19 -3.56 42.82
C GLN A 12 -35.96 -2.90 43.95
N ARG A 13 -36.42 -3.72 44.90
CA ARG A 13 -37.15 -3.25 46.07
C ARG A 13 -36.30 -2.35 46.98
N SER A 14 -35.00 -2.63 47.10
CA SER A 14 -34.03 -1.80 47.84
C SER A 14 -33.89 -0.38 47.29
N LYS A 15 -34.29 -0.13 46.04
CA LYS A 15 -34.32 1.20 45.40
C LYS A 15 -35.70 1.84 45.47
N GLY A 16 -36.62 1.31 46.27
CA GLY A 16 -38.01 1.75 46.36
C GLY A 16 -38.84 1.46 45.12
N GLN A 17 -38.40 0.55 44.25
CA GLN A 17 -39.12 0.21 43.02
C GLN A 17 -40.10 -0.95 43.27
N SER A 18 -41.16 -1.00 42.46
CA SER A 18 -42.19 -2.06 42.48
C SER A 18 -42.44 -2.57 41.07
N ALA A 19 -42.66 -3.88 40.94
CA ALA A 19 -43.02 -4.50 39.67
C ALA A 19 -44.41 -4.05 39.22
N VAL A 20 -45.40 -4.07 40.11
CA VAL A 20 -46.77 -3.61 39.81
C VAL A 20 -46.78 -2.13 39.37
N ALA A 21 -46.01 -1.28 40.05
CA ALA A 21 -45.89 0.13 39.64
C ALA A 21 -45.24 0.28 38.26
N GLY A 22 -44.20 -0.50 37.98
CA GLY A 22 -43.53 -0.50 36.69
C GLY A 22 -44.42 -1.01 35.55
N ALA A 23 -45.26 -2.00 35.82
CA ALA A 23 -46.20 -2.57 34.88
C ALA A 23 -47.34 -1.58 34.58
N ALA A 24 -47.96 -1.02 35.62
CA ALA A 24 -48.99 0.02 35.49
C ALA A 24 -48.47 1.23 34.71
N TYR A 25 -47.24 1.67 34.99
CA TYR A 25 -46.64 2.81 34.29
C TYR A 25 -46.38 2.55 32.81
N GLN A 26 -45.95 1.34 32.44
CA GLN A 26 -45.69 1.04 31.03
C GLN A 26 -46.97 0.77 30.25
N SER A 27 -48.00 0.17 30.85
CA SER A 27 -49.24 -0.11 30.14
C SER A 27 -50.28 1.01 30.22
N GLY A 28 -50.06 2.02 31.08
CA GLY A 28 -51.02 3.10 31.30
C GLY A 28 -52.27 2.62 32.04
N GLU A 29 -52.14 1.56 32.84
CA GLU A 29 -53.26 0.96 33.57
C GLU A 29 -53.34 1.46 35.01
N LYS A 30 -54.44 1.08 35.66
CA LYS A 30 -54.64 1.23 37.11
C LYS A 30 -54.54 -0.16 37.74
N LEU A 31 -53.44 -0.43 38.46
CA LEU A 31 -53.18 -1.72 39.10
C LEU A 31 -53.06 -1.57 40.62
N PHE A 32 -53.59 -2.50 41.39
CA PHE A 32 -53.41 -2.60 42.83
C PHE A 32 -52.21 -3.46 43.18
N SER A 33 -51.37 -2.98 44.09
CA SER A 33 -50.20 -3.71 44.61
C SER A 33 -50.51 -4.22 46.00
N GLU A 34 -50.55 -5.54 46.16
CA GLU A 34 -50.79 -6.21 47.44
C GLU A 34 -49.59 -6.04 48.40
N TYR A 35 -48.37 -5.92 47.86
CA TYR A 35 -47.17 -5.81 48.70
C TYR A 35 -47.14 -4.52 49.53
N ASP A 36 -47.47 -3.38 48.90
CA ASP A 36 -47.44 -2.07 49.55
C ASP A 36 -48.83 -1.46 49.77
N GLN A 37 -49.89 -2.21 49.48
CA GLN A 37 -51.30 -1.86 49.64
C GLN A 37 -51.67 -0.54 48.95
N LYS A 38 -51.07 -0.26 47.79
CA LYS A 38 -51.27 0.98 47.03
C LYS A 38 -51.77 0.70 45.62
N THR A 39 -52.75 1.52 45.20
CA THR A 39 -53.15 1.59 43.79
C THR A 39 -52.13 2.43 43.00
N LYS A 40 -51.63 1.86 41.89
CA LYS A 40 -50.73 2.49 40.92
C LYS A 40 -51.57 2.93 39.73
N ASN A 41 -51.94 4.20 39.67
CA ASN A 41 -52.84 4.71 38.64
C ASN A 41 -52.09 5.53 37.59
N TYR A 42 -52.00 5.00 36.37
CA TYR A 42 -51.41 5.67 35.21
C TYR A 42 -52.38 5.78 34.03
N SER A 43 -53.69 5.70 34.27
CA SER A 43 -54.74 5.76 33.23
C SER A 43 -54.74 7.05 32.40
N GLY A 44 -54.13 8.12 32.90
CA GLY A 44 -53.98 9.39 32.18
C GLY A 44 -52.79 9.43 31.21
N LYS A 45 -51.97 8.38 31.14
CA LYS A 45 -50.78 8.35 30.28
C LYS A 45 -51.18 8.26 28.81
N ARG A 46 -50.59 9.12 27.98
CA ARG A 46 -50.83 9.18 26.53
C ARG A 46 -49.62 8.66 25.76
N GLY A 47 -49.83 8.35 24.48
CA GLY A 47 -48.76 7.88 23.59
C GLY A 47 -48.42 6.41 23.81
N ILE A 48 -49.36 5.58 24.27
CA ILE A 48 -49.20 4.13 24.32
C ILE A 48 -49.87 3.58 23.06
N LEU A 49 -49.10 2.92 22.22
CA LEU A 49 -49.57 2.38 20.93
C LEU A 49 -50.07 0.94 21.06
N TYR A 50 -49.41 0.14 21.90
CA TYR A 50 -49.68 -1.29 22.00
C TYR A 50 -49.18 -1.84 23.34
N THR A 51 -49.87 -2.84 23.90
CA THR A 51 -49.47 -3.57 25.11
C THR A 51 -49.80 -5.05 24.98
N GLU A 52 -48.96 -5.92 25.54
CA GLU A 52 -49.16 -7.37 25.47
C GLU A 52 -48.38 -8.08 26.59
N ILE A 53 -48.90 -9.23 27.05
CA ILE A 53 -48.18 -10.18 27.90
C ILE A 53 -48.05 -11.48 27.13
N MET A 54 -46.81 -11.92 26.91
CA MET A 54 -46.49 -13.19 26.28
C MET A 54 -46.11 -14.20 27.35
N LEU A 55 -46.77 -15.36 27.32
CA LEU A 55 -46.63 -16.43 28.29
C LEU A 55 -45.93 -17.64 27.66
N PRO A 56 -44.96 -18.29 28.35
CA PRO A 56 -44.48 -19.61 27.95
C PRO A 56 -45.58 -20.66 28.16
N SER A 57 -45.46 -21.81 27.49
CA SER A 57 -46.50 -22.86 27.45
C SER A 57 -46.97 -23.37 28.82
N HIS A 58 -46.10 -23.36 29.83
CA HIS A 58 -46.38 -23.84 31.19
C HIS A 58 -46.78 -22.73 32.17
N ALA A 59 -46.86 -21.47 31.72
CA ALA A 59 -47.31 -20.39 32.59
C ALA A 59 -48.85 -20.43 32.75
N PRO A 60 -49.36 -20.21 33.98
CA PRO A 60 -50.80 -20.10 34.22
C PRO A 60 -51.47 -19.05 33.32
N PRO A 61 -52.60 -19.38 32.66
CA PRO A 61 -53.32 -18.43 31.79
C PRO A 61 -53.78 -17.15 32.49
N GLU A 62 -54.02 -17.22 33.81
CA GLU A 62 -54.35 -16.06 34.65
C GLU A 62 -53.27 -14.98 34.64
N TYR A 63 -52.01 -15.31 34.34
CA TYR A 63 -50.92 -14.35 34.21
C TYR A 63 -50.97 -13.53 32.92
N ALA A 64 -51.93 -13.79 32.03
CA ALA A 64 -52.30 -12.85 30.98
C ALA A 64 -52.93 -11.56 31.56
N ASN A 65 -53.37 -11.60 32.82
CA ASN A 65 -53.74 -10.41 33.59
C ASN A 65 -52.50 -9.81 34.27
N ARG A 66 -52.22 -8.54 33.97
CA ARG A 66 -51.03 -7.80 34.44
C ARG A 66 -50.99 -7.62 35.95
N GLU A 67 -52.15 -7.37 36.58
CA GLU A 67 -52.25 -7.24 38.03
C GLU A 67 -51.93 -8.58 38.72
N ALA A 68 -52.52 -9.68 38.23
CA ALA A 68 -52.29 -11.02 38.76
C ALA A 68 -50.82 -11.45 38.61
N LEU A 69 -50.24 -11.28 37.42
CA LEU A 69 -48.84 -11.62 37.15
C LEU A 69 -47.89 -10.89 38.12
N TRP A 70 -47.94 -9.56 38.17
CA TRP A 70 -46.93 -8.81 38.91
C TRP A 70 -47.14 -8.84 40.42
N ASN A 71 -48.36 -9.05 40.91
CA ASN A 71 -48.56 -9.37 42.33
C ASN A 71 -48.02 -10.76 42.68
N SER A 72 -48.17 -11.77 41.81
CA SER A 72 -47.59 -13.09 42.05
C SER A 72 -46.05 -13.04 42.16
N VAL A 73 -45.41 -12.19 41.34
CA VAL A 73 -43.96 -11.95 41.38
C VAL A 73 -43.56 -11.25 42.69
N GLU A 74 -44.27 -10.20 43.10
CA GLU A 74 -44.01 -9.50 44.37
C GLU A 74 -44.17 -10.43 45.58
N ALA A 75 -45.18 -11.31 45.56
CA ALA A 75 -45.45 -12.29 46.61
C ALA A 75 -44.40 -13.41 46.68
N ALA A 76 -43.86 -13.84 45.54
CA ALA A 76 -42.78 -14.83 45.48
C ALA A 76 -41.45 -14.31 46.06
N GLU A 77 -41.28 -12.98 46.14
CA GLU A 77 -40.06 -12.32 46.60
C GLU A 77 -40.15 -11.83 48.05
N LYS A 78 -39.52 -12.58 48.97
CA LYS A 78 -39.64 -12.36 50.42
C LYS A 78 -38.63 -11.39 51.02
N GLN A 79 -37.59 -10.99 50.28
CA GLN A 79 -36.49 -10.18 50.81
C GLN A 79 -36.70 -8.68 50.54
N TRP A 80 -36.22 -7.82 51.44
CA TRP A 80 -36.34 -6.36 51.30
C TRP A 80 -35.55 -5.80 50.11
N ASN A 81 -34.46 -6.49 49.70
CA ASN A 81 -33.61 -6.13 48.58
C ASN A 81 -33.87 -6.98 47.33
N ALA A 82 -35.05 -7.61 47.24
CA ALA A 82 -35.38 -8.48 46.12
C ALA A 82 -35.34 -7.76 44.77
N GLN A 83 -34.90 -8.51 43.75
CA GLN A 83 -34.96 -8.13 42.35
C GLN A 83 -36.26 -8.68 41.76
N LEU A 84 -37.16 -7.81 41.31
CA LEU A 84 -38.53 -8.18 40.98
C LEU A 84 -38.71 -8.50 39.50
N ALA A 85 -38.11 -7.69 38.62
CA ALA A 85 -38.22 -7.84 37.17
C ALA A 85 -36.94 -7.36 36.49
N ARG A 86 -36.67 -7.89 35.30
CA ARG A 86 -35.71 -7.28 34.36
C ARG A 86 -36.45 -6.37 33.41
N ARG A 87 -35.94 -5.16 33.19
CA ARG A 87 -36.54 -4.18 32.29
C ARG A 87 -35.64 -3.91 31.09
N PHE A 88 -36.23 -3.86 29.91
CA PHE A 88 -35.62 -3.37 28.69
C PHE A 88 -36.30 -2.09 28.24
N VAL A 89 -35.51 -1.19 27.67
CA VAL A 89 -36.00 -0.06 26.87
C VAL A 89 -35.32 -0.14 25.51
N LEU A 90 -36.12 -0.34 24.48
CA LEU A 90 -35.69 -0.57 23.10
C LEU A 90 -36.15 0.61 22.25
N ALA A 91 -35.25 1.27 21.50
CA ALA A 91 -35.69 2.18 20.44
C ALA A 91 -36.21 1.38 19.25
N LEU A 92 -37.34 1.80 18.69
CA LEU A 92 -37.91 1.26 17.47
C LEU A 92 -37.56 2.22 16.31
N PRO A 93 -36.97 1.73 15.21
CA PRO A 93 -36.66 2.57 14.05
C PRO A 93 -37.94 3.06 13.38
N LYS A 94 -38.04 4.38 13.18
CA LYS A 94 -39.16 5.01 12.45
C LYS A 94 -39.24 4.59 10.99
N GLU A 95 -38.17 4.00 10.46
CA GLU A 95 -38.07 3.48 9.10
C GLU A 95 -38.84 2.15 8.93
N VAL A 96 -39.13 1.43 10.02
CA VAL A 96 -40.02 0.26 9.98
C VAL A 96 -41.48 0.74 10.00
N PRO A 97 -42.36 0.19 9.14
CA PRO A 97 -43.77 0.59 9.13
C PRO A 97 -44.45 0.39 10.50
N PRO A 98 -45.19 1.38 11.04
CA PRO A 98 -45.72 1.33 12.40
C PRO A 98 -46.61 0.13 12.71
N GLU A 99 -47.35 -0.37 11.73
CA GLU A 99 -48.20 -1.56 11.82
C GLU A 99 -47.40 -2.84 12.11
N GLN A 100 -46.10 -2.86 11.81
CA GLN A 100 -45.23 -4.01 12.03
C GLN A 100 -44.59 -4.00 13.43
N TYR A 101 -44.66 -2.89 14.19
CA TYR A 101 -44.03 -2.80 15.50
C TYR A 101 -44.48 -3.88 16.50
N PRO A 102 -45.79 -4.17 16.66
CA PRO A 102 -46.22 -5.23 17.58
C PRO A 102 -45.61 -6.58 17.21
N GLN A 103 -45.65 -6.96 15.92
CA GLN A 103 -45.14 -8.26 15.47
C GLN A 103 -43.61 -8.34 15.59
N MET A 104 -42.89 -7.26 15.28
CA MET A 104 -41.43 -7.20 15.46
C MET A 104 -41.02 -7.41 16.92
N VAL A 105 -41.72 -6.79 17.86
CA VAL A 105 -41.45 -6.97 19.30
C VAL A 105 -41.85 -8.38 19.75
N ARG A 106 -42.98 -8.93 19.29
CA ARG A 106 -43.35 -10.33 19.57
C ARG A 106 -42.29 -11.30 19.11
N ASP A 107 -41.84 -11.22 17.86
CA ASP A 107 -40.81 -12.12 17.31
C ASP A 107 -39.53 -12.09 18.16
N TYR A 108 -39.12 -10.88 18.58
CA TYR A 108 -37.96 -10.70 19.43
C TYR A 108 -38.18 -11.31 20.83
N CYS A 109 -39.30 -10.98 21.48
CA CYS A 109 -39.62 -11.47 22.81
C CYS A 109 -39.81 -12.99 22.84
N GLU A 110 -40.45 -13.57 21.82
CA GLU A 110 -40.64 -15.01 21.66
C GLU A 110 -39.29 -15.72 21.60
N LYS A 111 -38.44 -15.32 20.65
CA LYS A 111 -37.15 -15.95 20.39
C LYS A 111 -36.16 -15.77 21.54
N GLN A 112 -36.13 -14.60 22.18
CA GLN A 112 -35.10 -14.28 23.17
C GLN A 112 -35.51 -14.61 24.60
N PHE A 113 -36.81 -14.61 24.91
CA PHE A 113 -37.29 -14.68 26.28
C PHE A 113 -38.34 -15.77 26.51
N VAL A 114 -39.46 -15.75 25.79
CA VAL A 114 -40.61 -16.62 26.07
C VAL A 114 -40.27 -18.09 25.83
N SER A 115 -39.60 -18.39 24.71
CA SER A 115 -39.08 -19.73 24.41
C SER A 115 -38.07 -20.27 25.44
N LYS A 116 -37.51 -19.40 26.30
CA LYS A 116 -36.60 -19.78 27.41
C LYS A 116 -37.31 -19.87 28.77
N GLY A 117 -38.65 -19.72 28.80
CA GLY A 117 -39.47 -19.83 30.01
C GLY A 117 -39.70 -18.53 30.76
N MET A 118 -39.29 -17.37 30.23
CA MET A 118 -39.61 -16.06 30.83
C MET A 118 -41.00 -15.61 30.39
N ILE A 119 -41.74 -14.93 31.27
CA ILE A 119 -42.92 -14.16 30.84
C ILE A 119 -42.45 -12.77 30.42
N ALA A 120 -42.93 -12.29 29.28
CA ALA A 120 -42.60 -10.97 28.74
C ALA A 120 -43.84 -10.08 28.69
N ASP A 121 -43.85 -9.02 29.50
CA ASP A 121 -44.86 -7.96 29.46
C ASP A 121 -44.26 -6.74 28.77
N PHE A 122 -44.78 -6.37 27.61
CA PHE A 122 -44.26 -5.23 26.86
C PHE A 122 -45.31 -4.18 26.50
N ALA A 123 -44.83 -2.96 26.31
CA ALA A 123 -45.62 -1.82 25.86
C ALA A 123 -44.82 -0.97 24.86
N ILE A 124 -45.44 -0.62 23.73
CA ILE A 124 -44.87 0.26 22.71
C ILE A 124 -45.40 1.66 22.91
N HIS A 125 -44.50 2.63 23.06
CA HIS A 125 -44.81 4.04 23.31
C HIS A 125 -44.35 4.92 22.16
N ASP A 126 -45.12 5.95 21.87
CA ASP A 126 -44.79 7.08 21.00
C ASP A 126 -45.21 8.39 21.69
N PRO A 127 -44.36 8.92 22.59
CA PRO A 127 -44.65 10.16 23.31
C PRO A 127 -44.67 11.36 22.36
N ALA A 128 -45.44 12.39 22.72
CA ALA A 128 -45.51 13.61 21.92
C ALA A 128 -44.14 14.31 21.79
N PRO A 129 -43.82 14.88 20.61
CA PRO A 129 -44.60 14.83 19.37
C PRO A 129 -44.57 13.44 18.71
N PRO A 130 -45.66 12.97 18.09
CA PRO A 130 -45.71 11.64 17.47
C PRO A 130 -44.58 11.38 16.47
N GLY A 131 -44.10 10.14 16.40
CA GLY A 131 -43.05 9.68 15.50
C GLY A 131 -41.63 10.09 15.89
N HIS A 132 -41.42 10.79 17.01
CA HIS A 132 -40.09 11.30 17.38
C HIS A 132 -39.23 10.29 18.16
N ASN A 133 -39.86 9.45 18.97
CA ASN A 133 -39.17 8.53 19.89
C ASN A 133 -40.04 7.30 20.16
N VAL A 134 -40.32 6.53 19.12
CA VAL A 134 -41.00 5.25 19.28
C VAL A 134 -40.06 4.31 20.03
N HIS A 135 -40.51 3.80 21.17
CA HIS A 135 -39.72 2.89 21.99
C HIS A 135 -40.60 1.84 22.64
N CYS A 136 -40.01 0.70 23.00
CA CYS A 136 -40.69 -0.39 23.67
C CYS A 136 -40.09 -0.61 25.06
N HIS A 137 -40.96 -0.65 26.07
CA HIS A 137 -40.64 -1.18 27.37
C HIS A 137 -40.94 -2.67 27.40
N VAL A 138 -40.01 -3.50 27.86
CA VAL A 138 -40.23 -4.93 28.12
C VAL A 138 -39.89 -5.23 29.57
N MET A 139 -40.79 -5.89 30.29
CA MET A 139 -40.57 -6.42 31.63
C MET A 139 -40.54 -7.94 31.57
N LEU A 140 -39.48 -8.54 32.08
CA LEU A 140 -39.31 -9.98 32.17
C LEU A 140 -39.32 -10.46 33.62
N THR A 141 -39.90 -11.63 33.82
CA THR A 141 -39.84 -12.34 35.10
C THR A 141 -38.41 -12.86 35.35
N LEU A 142 -38.03 -12.94 36.63
CA LEU A 142 -36.68 -13.37 37.05
C LEU A 142 -36.66 -14.76 37.69
N ARG A 143 -37.81 -15.44 37.73
CA ARG A 143 -37.96 -16.81 38.24
C ARG A 143 -38.47 -17.68 37.10
N ALA A 144 -37.94 -18.88 37.02
CA ALA A 144 -38.53 -19.95 36.23
C ALA A 144 -39.80 -20.47 36.92
N MET A 145 -40.64 -21.14 36.16
CA MET A 145 -41.75 -21.93 36.67
C MET A 145 -41.48 -23.42 36.44
N ASP A 146 -42.11 -24.27 37.25
CA ASP A 146 -42.21 -25.69 36.94
C ASP A 146 -43.33 -25.97 35.93
N GLU A 147 -43.50 -27.25 35.58
CA GLU A 147 -44.51 -27.73 34.62
C GLU A 147 -45.95 -27.46 35.09
N GLN A 148 -46.16 -27.21 36.39
CA GLN A 148 -47.45 -26.89 36.99
C GLN A 148 -47.67 -25.37 37.13
N GLY A 149 -46.75 -24.55 36.63
CA GLY A 149 -46.86 -23.10 36.64
C GLY A 149 -46.50 -22.45 37.97
N LYS A 150 -45.82 -23.16 38.88
CA LYS A 150 -45.40 -22.62 40.17
C LYS A 150 -44.00 -22.00 40.09
N TRP A 151 -43.84 -20.83 40.71
CA TRP A 151 -42.55 -20.14 40.80
C TRP A 151 -41.48 -20.97 41.50
N LEU A 152 -40.37 -21.21 40.81
CA LEU A 152 -39.19 -21.87 41.37
C LEU A 152 -38.34 -20.89 42.20
N PRO A 153 -37.52 -21.40 43.15
CA PRO A 153 -36.46 -20.60 43.75
C PRO A 153 -35.51 -20.11 42.66
N LYS A 154 -34.95 -18.90 42.79
CA LYS A 154 -33.93 -18.39 41.84
C LYS A 154 -32.63 -19.17 41.88
N SER A 155 -32.35 -19.79 43.02
CA SER A 155 -31.13 -20.53 43.26
C SER A 155 -31.32 -21.53 44.38
N ARG A 156 -30.49 -22.56 44.37
CA ARG A 156 -30.39 -23.56 45.44
C ARG A 156 -28.99 -23.57 46.04
N LYS A 157 -28.91 -24.05 47.28
CA LYS A 157 -27.64 -24.30 47.96
C LYS A 157 -27.19 -25.72 47.60
N VAL A 158 -25.97 -25.85 47.08
CA VAL A 158 -25.35 -27.13 46.71
C VAL A 158 -24.13 -27.34 47.60
N TYR A 159 -24.01 -28.53 48.19
CA TYR A 159 -22.85 -28.90 49.00
C TYR A 159 -21.72 -29.40 48.10
N ASP A 160 -20.50 -28.93 48.37
CA ASP A 160 -19.33 -29.37 47.61
C ASP A 160 -18.93 -30.77 48.10
N LEU A 161 -18.68 -31.67 47.16
CA LEU A 161 -18.26 -33.04 47.43
C LEU A 161 -16.75 -33.21 47.17
N ASP A 162 -16.09 -34.07 47.95
CA ASP A 162 -14.71 -34.48 47.74
C ASP A 162 -14.59 -35.60 46.69
N GLU A 163 -13.37 -36.12 46.50
CA GLU A 163 -13.06 -37.20 45.54
C GLU A 163 -13.83 -38.50 45.81
N ASN A 164 -14.33 -38.70 47.04
CA ASN A 164 -15.10 -39.88 47.45
C ASN A 164 -16.61 -39.64 47.39
N GLY A 165 -17.06 -38.44 46.99
CA GLY A 165 -18.46 -38.06 46.97
C GLY A 165 -19.02 -37.66 48.33
N GLU A 166 -18.17 -37.45 49.35
CA GLU A 166 -18.60 -36.98 50.67
C GLU A 166 -18.58 -35.46 50.76
N ARG A 167 -19.44 -34.88 51.61
CA ARG A 167 -19.49 -33.41 51.76
C ARG A 167 -18.20 -32.91 52.40
N ILE A 168 -17.66 -31.81 51.86
CA ILE A 168 -16.44 -31.20 52.40
C ILE A 168 -16.77 -30.42 53.68
N ARG A 169 -16.12 -30.76 54.80
CA ARG A 169 -16.24 -30.03 56.06
C ARG A 169 -15.13 -28.98 56.18
N LEU A 170 -15.50 -27.73 56.48
CA LEU A 170 -14.54 -26.64 56.71
C LEU A 170 -14.00 -26.69 58.15
N PRO A 171 -12.81 -26.10 58.42
CA PRO A 171 -12.27 -25.97 59.79
C PRO A 171 -13.23 -25.29 60.78
N SER A 172 -14.13 -24.44 60.28
CA SER A 172 -15.19 -23.78 61.07
C SER A 172 -16.32 -24.73 61.52
N GLY A 173 -16.30 -26.00 61.11
CA GLY A 173 -17.35 -26.99 61.39
C GLY A 173 -18.52 -26.95 60.41
N ASN A 174 -18.63 -25.90 59.59
CA ASN A 174 -19.64 -25.78 58.54
C ASN A 174 -19.31 -26.63 57.31
N TRP A 175 -20.35 -27.07 56.59
CA TRP A 175 -20.18 -27.72 55.29
C TRP A 175 -19.86 -26.69 54.20
N LYS A 176 -18.88 -27.00 53.37
CA LYS A 176 -18.58 -26.22 52.17
C LYS A 176 -19.75 -26.35 51.18
N SER A 177 -20.19 -25.22 50.66
CA SER A 177 -21.33 -25.16 49.74
C SER A 177 -21.22 -23.92 48.88
N HIS A 178 -21.76 -23.99 47.68
CA HIS A 178 -21.95 -22.84 46.81
C HIS A 178 -23.43 -22.66 46.45
N LYS A 179 -23.72 -21.51 45.85
CA LYS A 179 -25.03 -21.17 45.30
C LYS A 179 -25.04 -21.55 43.82
N GLU A 180 -26.02 -22.33 43.41
CA GLU A 180 -26.28 -22.64 42.01
C GLU A 180 -27.60 -21.96 41.60
N ASP A 181 -27.57 -21.17 40.54
CA ASP A 181 -28.78 -20.53 40.01
C ASP A 181 -29.65 -21.58 39.28
N THR A 182 -30.97 -21.51 39.47
CA THR A 182 -31.92 -22.46 38.86
C THR A 182 -31.97 -22.34 37.34
N VAL A 183 -31.70 -21.13 36.84
CA VAL A 183 -31.62 -20.81 35.42
C VAL A 183 -30.47 -19.84 35.19
N ASP A 184 -29.88 -19.89 34.01
CA ASP A 184 -28.71 -19.11 33.64
C ASP A 184 -29.05 -17.70 33.14
N TRP A 185 -30.31 -17.27 33.21
CA TRP A 185 -30.79 -16.02 32.61
C TRP A 185 -30.03 -14.77 33.06
N ASN A 186 -29.32 -14.80 34.19
CA ASN A 186 -28.54 -13.67 34.72
C ASN A 186 -27.06 -13.69 34.31
N ASP A 187 -26.62 -14.68 33.53
CA ASP A 187 -25.27 -14.70 32.96
C ASP A 187 -25.07 -13.47 32.05
N GLN A 188 -23.93 -12.78 32.25
CA GLN A 188 -23.62 -11.54 31.55
C GLN A 188 -23.52 -11.73 30.02
N LYS A 189 -23.18 -12.93 29.55
CA LYS A 189 -23.12 -13.24 28.10
C LYS A 189 -24.43 -12.92 27.38
N TYR A 190 -25.56 -13.07 28.07
CA TYR A 190 -26.86 -12.85 27.49
C TYR A 190 -27.12 -11.38 27.13
N ALA A 191 -26.45 -10.43 27.80
CA ALA A 191 -26.57 -9.02 27.43
C ALA A 191 -26.08 -8.74 26.00
N GLU A 192 -25.06 -9.46 25.52
CA GLU A 192 -24.61 -9.37 24.12
C GLU A 192 -25.56 -10.13 23.18
N ILE A 193 -25.99 -11.33 23.57
CA ILE A 193 -26.92 -12.16 22.77
C ILE A 193 -28.24 -11.41 22.53
N TRP A 194 -28.83 -10.79 23.56
CA TRP A 194 -30.08 -10.05 23.42
C TRP A 194 -29.91 -8.79 22.58
N ARG A 195 -28.78 -8.08 22.71
CA ARG A 195 -28.48 -6.93 21.85
C ARG A 195 -28.37 -7.36 20.38
N GLN A 196 -27.60 -8.41 20.10
CA GLN A 196 -27.49 -8.93 18.74
C GLN A 196 -28.86 -9.41 18.22
N GLY A 197 -29.62 -10.14 19.04
CA GLY A 197 -30.95 -10.61 18.69
C GLY A 197 -31.93 -9.46 18.37
N TRP A 198 -31.80 -8.31 19.03
CA TRP A 198 -32.60 -7.12 18.70
C TRP A 198 -32.17 -6.49 17.38
N ALA A 199 -30.85 -6.33 17.18
CA ALA A 199 -30.29 -5.82 15.93
C ALA A 199 -30.72 -6.70 14.74
N ASP A 200 -30.59 -8.02 14.86
CA ASP A 200 -30.99 -8.98 13.83
C ASP A 200 -32.49 -8.91 13.53
N THR A 201 -33.32 -8.82 14.57
CA THR A 201 -34.77 -8.73 14.41
C THR A 201 -35.14 -7.45 13.68
N VAL A 202 -34.65 -6.30 14.15
CA VAL A 202 -34.88 -5.01 13.49
C VAL A 202 -34.39 -5.01 12.04
N ASN A 203 -33.19 -5.53 11.78
CA ASN A 203 -32.61 -5.56 10.44
C ASN A 203 -33.42 -6.42 9.47
N ARG A 204 -33.97 -7.54 9.92
CA ARG A 204 -34.89 -8.36 9.12
C ARG A 204 -36.16 -7.60 8.73
N TYR A 205 -36.72 -6.81 9.64
CA TYR A 205 -37.91 -5.98 9.36
C TYR A 205 -37.59 -4.79 8.44
N LEU A 206 -36.43 -4.15 8.62
CA LEU A 206 -35.94 -3.11 7.71
C LEU A 206 -35.73 -3.66 6.29
N GLU A 207 -35.11 -4.84 6.18
CA GLU A 207 -34.90 -5.52 4.89
C GLU A 207 -36.23 -5.91 4.23
N ALA A 208 -37.17 -6.49 4.98
CA ALA A 208 -38.50 -6.82 4.45
C ALA A 208 -39.30 -5.59 4.00
N ALA A 209 -39.00 -4.41 4.55
CA ALA A 209 -39.58 -3.13 4.17
C ALA A 209 -38.77 -2.38 3.09
N ASP A 210 -37.79 -3.03 2.45
CA ASP A 210 -36.89 -2.45 1.43
C ASP A 210 -36.18 -1.17 1.90
N ARG A 211 -35.81 -1.14 3.18
CA ARG A 211 -35.08 -0.03 3.80
C ARG A 211 -33.58 -0.28 3.74
N PRO A 212 -32.74 0.67 3.28
CA PRO A 212 -31.29 0.51 3.27
C PRO A 212 -30.65 0.64 4.67
N GLU A 213 -31.37 1.21 5.64
CA GLU A 213 -30.87 1.39 6.99
C GLU A 213 -30.61 0.06 7.71
N ARG A 214 -29.56 0.00 8.53
CA ARG A 214 -29.27 -1.15 9.41
C ARG A 214 -28.96 -0.67 10.82
N LEU A 215 -29.48 -1.39 11.81
CA LEU A 215 -29.21 -1.23 13.23
C LEU A 215 -27.96 -2.03 13.61
N ASP A 216 -27.01 -1.36 14.25
CA ASP A 216 -25.87 -1.97 14.92
C ASP A 216 -25.75 -1.36 16.32
N LEU A 217 -25.84 -2.20 17.35
CA LEU A 217 -25.78 -1.79 18.76
C LEU A 217 -24.37 -1.82 19.35
N ARG A 218 -23.36 -2.21 18.57
CA ARG A 218 -21.96 -2.15 18.99
C ARG A 218 -21.50 -0.69 19.08
N SER A 219 -20.48 -0.41 19.88
CA SER A 219 -19.83 0.91 19.89
C SER A 219 -19.24 1.24 18.51
N TYR A 220 -19.10 2.53 18.17
CA TYR A 220 -18.44 2.93 16.91
C TYR A 220 -17.07 2.28 16.72
N GLU A 221 -16.28 2.17 17.79
CA GLU A 221 -15.01 1.43 17.80
C GLU A 221 -15.16 -0.03 17.36
N ARG A 222 -16.11 -0.77 17.93
CA ARG A 222 -16.39 -2.17 17.56
C ARG A 222 -16.99 -2.33 16.15
N GLN A 223 -17.52 -1.25 15.58
CA GLN A 223 -17.95 -1.20 14.18
C GLN A 223 -16.80 -0.84 13.22
N GLY A 224 -15.63 -0.45 13.74
CA GLY A 224 -14.52 0.08 12.94
C GLY A 224 -14.79 1.49 12.41
N LEU A 225 -15.74 2.22 13.01
CA LEU A 225 -16.07 3.58 12.65
C LEU A 225 -15.23 4.55 13.47
N ASP A 226 -14.43 5.35 12.78
CA ASP A 226 -13.69 6.45 13.39
C ASP A 226 -14.63 7.67 13.55
N VAL A 227 -15.53 7.55 14.52
CA VAL A 227 -16.54 8.54 14.90
C VAL A 227 -16.48 8.75 16.41
N ILE A 228 -16.32 10.00 16.82
CA ILE A 228 -16.28 10.36 18.24
C ILE A 228 -17.71 10.30 18.79
N PRO A 229 -18.00 9.47 19.81
CA PRO A 229 -19.33 9.37 20.38
C PRO A 229 -19.69 10.60 21.22
N THR A 230 -20.94 11.05 21.14
CA THR A 230 -21.47 12.12 21.98
C THR A 230 -21.70 11.64 23.41
N VAL A 231 -21.60 12.56 24.39
CA VAL A 231 -21.90 12.29 25.80
C VAL A 231 -23.40 12.37 26.05
N HIS A 232 -23.92 11.45 26.88
CA HIS A 232 -25.35 11.42 27.24
C HIS A 232 -25.77 12.71 27.95
N MET A 233 -26.82 13.35 27.43
CA MET A 233 -27.46 14.51 28.05
C MET A 233 -28.65 14.05 28.89
N GLY A 234 -28.55 14.18 30.21
CA GLY A 234 -29.65 13.87 31.11
C GLY A 234 -30.86 14.81 30.92
N PRO A 235 -32.06 14.45 31.41
CA PRO A 235 -33.29 15.20 31.19
C PRO A 235 -33.21 16.69 31.59
N ALA A 236 -32.55 17.00 32.71
CA ALA A 236 -32.36 18.37 33.17
C ALA A 236 -31.49 19.20 32.21
N VAL A 237 -30.41 18.60 31.67
CA VAL A 237 -29.52 19.22 30.69
C VAL A 237 -30.28 19.50 29.39
N VAL A 238 -31.03 18.51 28.89
CA VAL A 238 -31.88 18.67 27.70
C VAL A 238 -32.91 19.79 27.91
N GLN A 239 -33.52 19.88 29.09
CA GLN A 239 -34.49 20.93 29.40
C GLN A 239 -33.85 22.33 29.43
N MET A 240 -32.65 22.48 29.99
CA MET A 240 -31.91 23.74 29.97
C MET A 240 -31.59 24.17 28.54
N GLU A 241 -31.07 23.26 27.71
CA GLU A 241 -30.73 23.55 26.30
C GLU A 241 -31.99 23.89 25.47
N ARG A 242 -33.13 23.24 25.74
CA ARG A 242 -34.41 23.60 25.11
C ARG A 242 -34.88 25.01 25.45
N ARG A 243 -34.48 25.55 26.61
CA ARG A 243 -34.73 26.95 27.02
C ARG A 243 -33.67 27.91 26.48
N GLY A 244 -32.74 27.44 25.66
CA GLY A 244 -31.64 28.24 25.11
C GLY A 244 -30.46 28.43 26.06
N ILE A 245 -30.45 27.76 27.22
CA ILE A 245 -29.32 27.83 28.17
C ILE A 245 -28.28 26.81 27.74
N GLN A 246 -27.13 27.29 27.28
CA GLN A 246 -26.01 26.43 26.93
C GLN A 246 -25.39 25.79 28.18
N THR A 247 -25.05 24.52 28.05
CA THR A 247 -24.47 23.68 29.10
C THR A 247 -23.12 23.16 28.65
N ASN A 248 -22.24 22.84 29.59
CA ASN A 248 -20.92 22.28 29.27
C ASN A 248 -21.04 20.98 28.43
N ILE A 249 -22.00 20.12 28.76
CA ILE A 249 -22.26 18.87 28.02
C ILE A 249 -22.81 19.17 26.63
N GLY A 250 -23.72 20.14 26.49
CA GLY A 250 -24.25 20.55 25.19
C GLY A 250 -23.18 21.16 24.28
N ASN A 251 -22.29 21.99 24.83
CA ASN A 251 -21.13 22.53 24.10
C ASN A 251 -20.19 21.42 23.65
N LEU A 252 -19.81 20.50 24.55
CA LEU A 252 -18.98 19.35 24.20
C LEU A 252 -19.60 18.52 23.06
N ASN A 253 -20.90 18.27 23.09
CA ASN A 253 -21.58 17.54 22.03
C ASN A 253 -21.65 18.33 20.71
N ARG A 254 -21.71 19.66 20.74
CA ARG A 254 -21.58 20.52 19.54
C ARG A 254 -20.18 20.39 18.96
N ASP A 255 -19.14 20.45 19.79
CA ASP A 255 -17.73 20.32 19.37
C ASP A 255 -17.45 18.94 18.76
N ILE A 256 -17.93 17.86 19.40
CA ILE A 256 -17.83 16.49 18.89
C ILE A 256 -18.49 16.36 17.51
N LYS A 257 -19.68 16.96 17.32
CA LYS A 257 -20.36 16.94 16.02
C LYS A 257 -19.57 17.70 14.95
N ALA A 258 -19.01 18.87 15.28
CA ALA A 258 -18.17 19.65 14.38
C ALA A 258 -16.89 18.86 13.99
N ALA A 259 -16.22 18.23 14.97
CA ALA A 259 -15.05 17.39 14.73
C ALA A 259 -15.38 16.19 13.81
N ASN A 260 -16.50 15.50 14.06
CA ASN A 260 -16.95 14.39 13.20
C ASN A 260 -17.26 14.84 11.77
N GLN A 261 -17.84 16.04 11.59
CA GLN A 261 -18.07 16.61 10.26
C GLN A 261 -16.75 16.91 9.54
N MET A 262 -15.76 17.50 10.24
CA MET A 262 -14.44 17.76 9.70
C MET A 262 -13.70 16.47 9.32
N LEU A 263 -13.70 15.45 10.19
CA LEU A 263 -13.10 14.14 9.90
C LEU A 263 -13.74 13.48 8.67
N SER A 264 -15.07 13.55 8.54
CA SER A 264 -15.78 13.04 7.38
C SER A 264 -15.39 13.76 6.09
N ALA A 265 -15.28 15.10 6.13
CA ALA A 265 -14.83 15.89 4.99
C ALA A 265 -13.39 15.54 4.58
N ILE A 266 -12.47 15.45 5.55
CA ILE A 266 -11.07 15.06 5.30
C ILE A 266 -11.00 13.68 4.63
N ARG A 267 -11.76 12.69 5.13
CA ARG A 267 -11.79 11.34 4.52
C ARG A 267 -12.31 11.35 3.09
N LYS A 268 -13.35 12.15 2.79
CA LYS A 268 -13.85 12.30 1.42
C LYS A 268 -12.78 12.89 0.50
N THR A 269 -12.06 13.91 0.97
CA THR A 269 -10.95 14.51 0.22
C THR A 269 -9.82 13.51 -0.03
N ILE A 270 -9.38 12.75 0.99
CA ILE A 270 -8.35 11.72 0.83
C ILE A 270 -8.78 10.68 -0.20
N ARG A 271 -10.03 10.19 -0.13
CA ARG A 271 -10.54 9.24 -1.12
C ARG A 271 -10.51 9.82 -2.53
N GLY A 272 -11.00 11.03 -2.73
CA GLY A 272 -10.96 11.67 -4.04
C GLY A 272 -9.54 11.88 -4.58
N LEU A 273 -8.56 12.16 -3.71
CA LEU A 273 -7.15 12.23 -4.12
C LEU A 273 -6.57 10.86 -4.50
N LEU A 274 -6.93 9.80 -3.77
CA LEU A 274 -6.50 8.44 -4.11
C LEU A 274 -7.10 7.98 -5.45
N ASP A 275 -8.40 8.24 -5.66
CA ASP A 275 -9.08 7.94 -6.92
C ASP A 275 -8.39 8.70 -8.08
N TRP A 276 -8.06 9.98 -7.88
CA TRP A 276 -7.32 10.78 -8.87
C TRP A 276 -5.90 10.28 -9.14
N ILE A 277 -5.17 9.81 -8.11
CA ILE A 277 -3.85 9.19 -8.30
C ILE A 277 -3.97 7.89 -9.12
N GLU A 278 -5.02 7.09 -8.88
CA GLU A 278 -5.27 5.89 -9.66
C GLU A 278 -5.53 6.21 -11.14
N GLU A 279 -6.34 7.24 -11.41
CA GLU A 279 -6.56 7.76 -12.77
C GLU A 279 -5.25 8.20 -13.44
N LEU A 280 -4.39 8.96 -12.73
CA LEU A 280 -3.10 9.40 -13.25
C LEU A 280 -2.15 8.24 -13.57
N VAL A 281 -2.05 7.25 -12.67
CA VAL A 281 -1.21 6.06 -12.89
C VAL A 281 -1.70 5.25 -14.09
N GLN A 282 -3.02 5.20 -14.30
CA GLN A 282 -3.59 4.52 -15.45
C GLN A 282 -3.29 5.28 -16.75
N ALA A 283 -3.42 6.61 -16.75
CA ALA A 283 -3.06 7.46 -17.90
C ALA A 283 -1.56 7.35 -18.25
N GLU A 284 -0.67 7.32 -17.24
CA GLU A 284 0.77 7.10 -17.45
C GLU A 284 1.04 5.74 -18.11
N LYS A 285 0.37 4.67 -17.66
CA LYS A 285 0.50 3.35 -18.28
C LYS A 285 0.03 3.33 -19.73
N GLU A 286 -1.03 4.06 -20.06
CA GLU A 286 -1.53 4.17 -21.44
C GLU A 286 -0.53 4.92 -22.33
N LEU A 287 0.02 6.03 -21.82
CA LEU A 287 1.05 6.80 -22.52
C LEU A 287 2.33 5.97 -22.75
N LEU A 288 2.78 5.23 -21.74
CA LEU A 288 3.92 4.31 -21.87
C LEU A 288 3.65 3.17 -22.86
N LYS A 289 2.40 2.68 -22.97
CA LYS A 289 2.04 1.70 -24.01
C LYS A 289 2.09 2.31 -25.40
N GLU A 290 1.60 3.54 -25.57
CA GLU A 290 1.67 4.26 -26.85
C GLU A 290 3.13 4.52 -27.26
N GLU A 291 3.99 4.96 -26.34
CA GLU A 291 5.43 5.12 -26.59
C GLU A 291 6.13 3.78 -26.89
N ALA A 292 5.77 2.70 -26.21
CA ALA A 292 6.32 1.37 -26.48
C ALA A 292 5.94 0.87 -27.88
N VAL A 293 4.72 1.13 -28.36
CA VAL A 293 4.29 0.82 -29.74
C VAL A 293 5.03 1.70 -30.76
N ALA A 294 5.22 3.00 -30.47
CA ALA A 294 5.95 3.92 -31.34
C ALA A 294 7.46 3.62 -31.44
N THR A 295 8.03 2.90 -30.47
CA THR A 295 9.47 2.57 -30.39
C THR A 295 9.77 1.09 -30.65
N ASP A 296 8.76 0.28 -30.98
CA ASP A 296 8.91 -1.12 -31.35
C ASP A 296 9.66 -1.26 -32.67
N LEU A 297 10.77 -2.00 -32.66
CA LEU A 297 11.62 -2.17 -33.83
C LEU A 297 10.90 -2.95 -34.95
N GLY A 298 9.97 -3.84 -34.62
CA GLY A 298 9.18 -4.56 -35.62
C GLY A 298 8.27 -3.63 -36.42
N VAL A 299 7.58 -2.72 -35.71
CA VAL A 299 6.77 -1.65 -36.32
C VAL A 299 7.64 -0.73 -37.17
N LEU A 300 8.74 -0.21 -36.62
CA LEU A 300 9.64 0.70 -37.33
C LEU A 300 10.31 0.08 -38.56
N LEU A 301 10.67 -1.21 -38.51
CA LEU A 301 11.22 -1.93 -39.66
C LEU A 301 10.16 -2.17 -40.75
N ASN A 302 8.92 -2.40 -40.37
CA ASN A 302 7.81 -2.51 -41.31
C ASN A 302 7.51 -1.15 -41.97
N ASP A 303 7.53 -0.06 -41.20
CA ASP A 303 7.38 1.29 -41.72
C ASP A 303 8.50 1.66 -42.70
N TYR A 304 9.74 1.26 -42.41
CA TYR A 304 10.86 1.39 -43.35
C TYR A 304 10.59 0.65 -44.67
N LEU A 305 10.10 -0.60 -44.62
CA LEU A 305 9.75 -1.36 -45.83
C LEU A 305 8.65 -0.66 -46.64
N ASN A 306 7.63 -0.13 -45.96
CA ASN A 306 6.54 0.61 -46.60
C ASN A 306 7.04 1.90 -47.27
N GLN A 307 7.88 2.68 -46.59
CA GLN A 307 8.51 3.88 -47.16
C GLN A 307 9.38 3.55 -48.38
N ARG A 308 10.17 2.47 -48.31
CA ARG A 308 11.01 2.02 -49.44
C ARG A 308 10.19 1.56 -50.64
N LYS A 309 9.09 0.84 -50.39
CA LYS A 309 8.16 0.41 -51.44
C LYS A 309 7.48 1.62 -52.10
N ALA A 310 7.01 2.59 -51.30
CA ALA A 310 6.43 3.83 -51.80
C ALA A 310 7.43 4.64 -52.65
N GLY A 311 8.70 4.74 -52.22
CA GLY A 311 9.75 5.42 -52.99
C GLY A 311 10.19 4.72 -54.29
N ARG A 312 9.61 3.56 -54.61
CA ARG A 312 9.81 2.84 -55.88
C ARG A 312 8.57 2.86 -56.78
N SER A 313 7.56 3.68 -56.48
CA SER A 313 6.33 3.77 -57.28
C SER A 313 6.60 3.97 -58.77
N ASP A 314 7.64 4.73 -59.11
CA ASP A 314 7.98 5.10 -60.48
C ASP A 314 8.95 4.11 -61.18
N TRP A 315 9.33 3.02 -60.51
CA TRP A 315 10.24 2.02 -61.08
C TRP A 315 9.51 1.05 -62.01
N SER A 316 10.25 0.40 -62.92
CA SER A 316 9.71 -0.71 -63.69
C SER A 316 9.27 -1.87 -62.79
N TRP A 317 8.26 -2.64 -63.21
CA TRP A 317 7.73 -3.77 -62.44
C TRP A 317 8.81 -4.76 -61.98
N SER A 318 9.76 -5.10 -62.86
CA SER A 318 10.88 -5.97 -62.49
C SER A 318 11.84 -5.32 -61.47
N GLY A 319 12.00 -3.99 -61.53
CA GLY A 319 12.81 -3.23 -60.58
C GLY A 319 12.17 -3.17 -59.19
N GLN A 320 10.85 -2.97 -59.13
CA GLN A 320 10.07 -3.00 -57.88
C GLN A 320 10.20 -4.37 -57.19
N GLN A 321 9.92 -5.46 -57.90
CA GLN A 321 10.00 -6.80 -57.32
C GLN A 321 11.40 -7.16 -56.82
N LYS A 322 12.45 -6.84 -57.58
CA LYS A 322 13.85 -7.10 -57.15
C LYS A 322 14.23 -6.25 -55.94
N GLY A 323 13.80 -4.99 -55.90
CA GLY A 323 14.05 -4.07 -54.79
C GLY A 323 13.36 -4.50 -53.51
N ASP A 324 12.08 -4.87 -53.59
CA ASP A 324 11.26 -5.28 -52.45
C ASP A 324 11.73 -6.62 -51.88
N LEU A 325 12.06 -7.59 -52.75
CA LEU A 325 12.62 -8.87 -52.31
C LEU A 325 13.97 -8.70 -51.61
N LYS A 326 14.80 -7.75 -52.06
CA LYS A 326 16.10 -7.45 -51.44
C LYS A 326 15.93 -6.84 -50.05
N ASP A 327 15.08 -5.83 -49.92
CA ASP A 327 14.83 -5.17 -48.63
C ASP A 327 14.19 -6.14 -47.64
N LEU A 328 13.20 -6.94 -48.08
CA LEU A 328 12.55 -7.95 -47.25
C LEU A 328 13.56 -9.00 -46.75
N LYS A 329 14.48 -9.47 -47.61
CA LYS A 329 15.54 -10.39 -47.18
C LYS A 329 16.48 -9.77 -46.15
N ASN A 330 16.83 -8.50 -46.31
CA ASN A 330 17.70 -7.79 -45.38
C ASN A 330 17.02 -7.56 -44.03
N VAL A 331 15.78 -7.06 -44.05
CA VAL A 331 14.98 -6.83 -42.84
C VAL A 331 14.66 -8.15 -42.12
N ALA A 332 14.30 -9.22 -42.84
CA ALA A 332 14.05 -10.52 -42.23
C ALA A 332 15.28 -11.08 -41.48
N ARG A 333 16.49 -10.95 -42.06
CA ARG A 333 17.74 -11.34 -41.38
C ARG A 333 17.97 -10.54 -40.11
N ALA A 334 17.71 -9.24 -40.15
CA ALA A 334 17.84 -8.37 -38.99
C ALA A 334 16.80 -8.69 -37.91
N VAL A 335 15.54 -8.97 -38.28
CA VAL A 335 14.50 -9.39 -37.33
C VAL A 335 14.87 -10.68 -36.62
N VAL A 336 15.40 -11.67 -37.36
CA VAL A 336 15.90 -12.92 -36.75
C VAL A 336 17.03 -12.63 -35.75
N TYR A 337 17.98 -11.75 -36.11
CA TYR A 337 19.05 -11.33 -35.20
C TYR A 337 18.48 -10.63 -33.95
N LEU A 338 17.59 -9.66 -34.12
CA LEU A 338 16.94 -8.95 -33.02
C LEU A 338 16.19 -9.91 -32.08
N GLN A 339 15.48 -10.90 -32.61
CA GLN A 339 14.80 -11.93 -31.83
C GLN A 339 15.78 -12.84 -31.06
N GLN A 340 16.84 -13.33 -31.71
CA GLN A 340 17.85 -14.16 -31.06
C GLN A 340 18.54 -13.44 -29.89
N HIS A 341 18.76 -12.13 -30.05
CA HIS A 341 19.39 -11.26 -29.05
C HIS A 341 18.39 -10.58 -28.11
N LYS A 342 17.08 -10.87 -28.23
CA LYS A 342 16.00 -10.30 -27.41
C LYS A 342 15.97 -8.76 -27.39
N ILE A 343 16.16 -8.15 -28.55
CA ILE A 343 16.12 -6.71 -28.77
C ILE A 343 14.82 -6.39 -29.51
N SER A 344 13.86 -5.75 -28.86
CA SER A 344 12.56 -5.39 -29.45
C SER A 344 12.29 -3.89 -29.49
N THR A 345 13.00 -3.07 -28.70
CA THR A 345 12.77 -1.62 -28.64
C THR A 345 14.01 -0.80 -29.07
N LEU A 346 13.77 0.45 -29.48
CA LEU A 346 14.83 1.39 -29.85
C LEU A 346 15.85 1.65 -28.73
N GLU A 347 15.38 1.70 -27.48
CA GLU A 347 16.25 1.89 -26.30
C GLU A 347 17.19 0.68 -26.09
N GLN A 348 16.67 -0.54 -26.23
CA GLN A 348 17.46 -1.75 -26.13
C GLN A 348 18.52 -1.81 -27.24
N LEU A 349 18.15 -1.44 -28.47
CA LEU A 349 19.10 -1.34 -29.59
C LEU A 349 20.22 -0.35 -29.29
N ASN A 350 19.90 0.85 -28.81
CA ASN A 350 20.90 1.87 -28.46
C ASN A 350 21.83 1.43 -27.33
N THR A 351 21.28 0.75 -26.32
CA THR A 351 22.03 0.22 -25.17
C THR A 351 23.01 -0.87 -25.59
N VAL A 352 22.57 -1.82 -26.42
CA VAL A 352 23.46 -2.87 -26.95
C VAL A 352 24.54 -2.25 -27.83
N LEU A 353 24.18 -1.31 -28.70
CA LEU A 353 25.10 -0.69 -29.65
C LEU A 353 26.18 0.15 -28.95
N SER A 354 25.86 0.81 -27.84
CA SER A 354 26.85 1.53 -27.01
C SER A 354 27.81 0.56 -26.29
N GLY A 355 27.29 -0.51 -25.70
CA GLY A 355 28.10 -1.53 -25.02
C GLY A 355 29.06 -2.26 -25.97
N VAL A 356 28.59 -2.61 -27.17
CA VAL A 356 29.42 -3.24 -28.21
C VAL A 356 30.51 -2.28 -28.71
N LYS A 357 30.20 -0.98 -28.91
CA LYS A 357 31.22 0.04 -29.24
C LYS A 357 32.27 0.21 -28.15
N GLN A 358 31.87 0.16 -26.88
CA GLN A 358 32.80 0.24 -25.75
C GLN A 358 33.74 -0.96 -25.72
N LYS A 359 33.22 -2.19 -25.93
CA LYS A 359 34.03 -3.40 -26.04
C LYS A 359 35.03 -3.32 -27.19
N ALA A 360 34.62 -2.83 -28.37
CA ALA A 360 35.51 -2.60 -29.51
C ALA A 360 36.66 -1.66 -29.15
N SER A 361 36.33 -0.54 -28.49
CA SER A 361 37.32 0.47 -28.08
C SER A 361 38.32 -0.09 -27.06
N GLN A 362 37.84 -0.88 -26.09
CA GLN A 362 38.68 -1.53 -25.08
C GLN A 362 39.64 -2.54 -25.72
N ALA A 363 39.13 -3.43 -26.58
CA ALA A 363 39.94 -4.43 -27.28
C ALA A 363 41.00 -3.76 -28.17
N SER A 364 40.62 -2.72 -28.94
CA SER A 364 41.57 -1.97 -29.79
C SER A 364 42.65 -1.26 -28.96
N THR A 365 42.28 -0.69 -27.82
CA THR A 365 43.23 -0.01 -26.91
C THR A 365 44.20 -1.02 -26.27
N GLY A 366 43.69 -2.18 -25.83
CA GLY A 366 44.51 -3.26 -25.29
C GLY A 366 45.51 -3.79 -26.32
N MET A 367 45.03 -4.04 -27.54
CA MET A 367 45.84 -4.48 -28.68
C MET A 367 46.99 -3.50 -28.97
N ARG A 368 46.69 -2.20 -29.09
CA ARG A 368 47.71 -1.15 -29.34
C ARG A 368 48.74 -1.04 -28.20
N LYS A 369 48.30 -1.21 -26.95
CA LYS A 369 49.21 -1.21 -25.79
C LYS A 369 50.14 -2.42 -25.81
N ALA A 370 49.60 -3.61 -26.09
CA ALA A 370 50.39 -4.82 -26.21
C ALA A 370 51.41 -4.72 -27.34
N GLU A 371 50.98 -4.27 -28.53
CA GLU A 371 51.86 -4.04 -29.69
C GLU A 371 52.97 -3.04 -29.37
N LYS A 372 52.64 -1.92 -28.74
CA LYS A 372 53.64 -0.91 -28.33
C LYS A 372 54.66 -1.51 -27.36
N ARG A 373 54.20 -2.23 -26.33
CA ARG A 373 55.09 -2.82 -25.33
C ARG A 373 55.97 -3.91 -25.93
N MET A 374 55.43 -4.75 -26.82
CA MET A 374 56.21 -5.72 -27.58
C MET A 374 57.33 -5.06 -28.39
N LYS A 375 57.04 -3.92 -29.05
CA LYS A 375 58.04 -3.13 -29.77
C LYS A 375 59.11 -2.55 -28.83
N ASP A 376 58.72 -2.08 -27.66
CA ASP A 376 59.66 -1.59 -26.64
C ASP A 376 60.56 -2.72 -26.12
N ILE A 377 60.01 -3.93 -25.87
CA ILE A 377 60.79 -5.11 -25.45
C ILE A 377 61.85 -5.47 -26.50
N VAL A 378 61.47 -5.57 -27.77
CA VAL A 378 62.42 -5.85 -28.87
C VAL A 378 63.48 -4.75 -28.95
N GLY A 379 63.09 -3.48 -28.76
CA GLY A 379 64.01 -2.36 -28.69
C GLY A 379 65.01 -2.48 -27.53
N ILE A 380 64.55 -2.89 -26.35
CA ILE A 380 65.38 -3.11 -25.16
C ILE A 380 66.35 -4.27 -25.40
N GLN A 381 65.87 -5.41 -25.88
CA GLN A 381 66.71 -6.58 -26.19
C GLN A 381 67.83 -6.23 -27.18
N ASN A 382 67.50 -5.53 -28.27
CA ASN A 382 68.48 -5.05 -29.23
C ASN A 382 69.48 -4.05 -28.62
N ALA A 383 69.01 -3.11 -27.80
CA ALA A 383 69.88 -2.13 -27.14
C ALA A 383 70.81 -2.78 -26.11
N VAL A 384 70.35 -3.78 -25.37
CA VAL A 384 71.20 -4.58 -24.46
C VAL A 384 72.27 -5.32 -25.25
N SER A 385 71.93 -5.98 -26.37
CA SER A 385 72.91 -6.67 -27.23
C SER A 385 74.00 -5.71 -27.72
N VAL A 386 73.60 -4.57 -28.30
CA VAL A 386 74.55 -3.56 -28.79
C VAL A 386 75.42 -3.02 -27.66
N CYS A 387 74.85 -2.76 -26.49
CA CYS A 387 75.64 -2.31 -25.35
C CYS A 387 76.61 -3.38 -24.86
N GLN A 388 76.22 -4.65 -24.79
CA GLN A 388 77.10 -5.75 -24.36
C GLN A 388 78.26 -5.97 -25.35
N GLU A 389 77.98 -5.94 -26.65
CA GLU A 389 78.98 -6.07 -27.72
C GLU A 389 80.03 -4.96 -27.66
N GLN A 390 79.58 -3.70 -27.49
CA GLN A 390 80.46 -2.53 -27.53
C GLN A 390 81.02 -2.15 -26.15
N LYS A 391 80.63 -2.87 -25.09
CA LYS A 391 81.04 -2.62 -23.70
C LYS A 391 82.57 -2.63 -23.49
N PRO A 392 83.35 -3.56 -24.05
CA PRO A 392 84.80 -3.57 -23.85
C PRO A 392 85.48 -2.31 -24.41
N ILE A 393 85.00 -1.81 -25.56
CA ILE A 393 85.50 -0.60 -26.21
C ILE A 393 85.13 0.63 -25.38
N HIS A 394 83.87 0.71 -24.93
CA HIS A 394 83.39 1.79 -24.08
C HIS A 394 84.11 1.84 -22.72
N ASP A 395 84.27 0.70 -22.04
CA ASP A 395 84.96 0.62 -20.75
C ASP A 395 86.45 0.99 -20.90
N LYS A 396 87.08 0.61 -22.02
CA LYS A 396 88.45 1.04 -22.35
C LYS A 396 88.52 2.55 -22.57
N TYR A 397 87.58 3.14 -23.30
CA TYR A 397 87.47 4.59 -23.50
C TYR A 397 87.36 5.36 -22.17
N LEU A 398 86.54 4.87 -21.23
CA LEU A 398 86.39 5.48 -19.90
C LEU A 398 87.65 5.40 -19.03
N LYS A 399 88.47 4.35 -19.18
CA LYS A 399 89.69 4.13 -18.40
C LYS A 399 90.89 4.95 -18.89
N ILE A 400 90.82 5.59 -20.07
CA ILE A 400 91.92 6.42 -20.59
C ILE A 400 91.88 7.80 -19.90
N GLY A 401 92.77 8.01 -18.92
CA GLY A 401 92.85 9.28 -18.17
C GLY A 401 93.52 10.46 -18.91
N TRP A 402 94.25 10.20 -20.00
CA TRP A 402 94.96 11.25 -20.77
C TRP A 402 94.11 11.77 -21.94
N LYS A 403 93.64 13.02 -21.85
CA LYS A 403 92.71 13.64 -22.83
C LYS A 403 93.11 13.50 -24.30
N LYS A 404 94.39 13.67 -24.64
CA LYS A 404 94.87 13.52 -26.03
C LYS A 404 94.77 12.08 -26.55
N ARG A 405 95.10 11.08 -25.71
CA ARG A 405 94.98 9.65 -26.08
C ARG A 405 93.53 9.20 -26.11
N GLN A 406 92.70 9.75 -25.23
CA GLN A 406 91.26 9.49 -25.20
C GLN A 406 90.57 10.00 -26.48
N ALA A 407 90.95 11.19 -26.96
CA ALA A 407 90.44 11.75 -28.21
C ALA A 407 90.82 10.89 -29.44
N ALA A 408 92.08 10.45 -29.55
CA ALA A 408 92.51 9.55 -30.63
C ALA A 408 91.83 8.17 -30.59
N PHE A 409 91.57 7.64 -29.37
CA PHE A 409 90.80 6.40 -29.21
C PHE A 409 89.34 6.58 -29.61
N ALA A 410 88.73 7.72 -29.27
CA ALA A 410 87.36 8.04 -29.67
C ALA A 410 87.21 8.22 -31.18
N GLU A 411 88.22 8.74 -31.86
CA GLU A 411 88.22 8.92 -33.32
C GLU A 411 88.36 7.57 -34.05
N SER A 412 89.21 6.67 -33.54
CA SER A 412 89.39 5.33 -34.12
C SER A 412 88.25 4.34 -33.85
N HIS A 413 87.44 4.57 -32.80
CA HIS A 413 86.28 3.73 -32.43
C HIS A 413 84.99 4.55 -32.38
N GLN A 414 84.86 5.51 -33.30
CA GLN A 414 83.82 6.52 -33.28
C GLN A 414 82.42 5.91 -33.45
N GLU A 415 82.28 4.93 -34.34
CA GLU A 415 80.98 4.32 -34.65
C GLU A 415 80.51 3.39 -33.53
N GLU A 416 81.43 2.65 -32.92
CA GLU A 416 81.19 1.77 -31.77
C GLU A 416 80.74 2.57 -30.53
N LEU A 417 81.43 3.68 -30.24
CA LEU A 417 81.07 4.56 -29.13
C LEU A 417 79.74 5.30 -29.38
N LYS A 418 79.46 5.71 -30.62
CA LYS A 418 78.14 6.29 -30.98
C LYS A 418 77.02 5.26 -30.83
N ALA A 419 77.23 4.03 -31.31
CA ALA A 419 76.27 2.93 -31.20
C ALA A 419 75.97 2.60 -29.73
N TYR A 420 77.01 2.43 -28.90
CA TYR A 420 76.86 2.18 -27.46
C TYR A 420 76.08 3.31 -26.78
N ASN A 421 76.47 4.58 -27.01
CA ASN A 421 75.81 5.72 -26.37
C ASN A 421 74.33 5.85 -26.81
N LYS A 422 74.02 5.56 -28.07
CA LYS A 422 72.64 5.59 -28.58
C LYS A 422 71.80 4.48 -27.94
N ALA A 423 72.31 3.26 -27.88
CA ALA A 423 71.65 2.12 -27.23
C ALA A 423 71.46 2.37 -25.72
N TYR A 424 72.48 2.87 -25.03
CA TYR A 424 72.42 3.19 -23.60
C TYR A 424 71.40 4.30 -23.29
N ARG A 425 71.30 5.34 -24.14
CA ARG A 425 70.25 6.37 -24.03
C ARG A 425 68.86 5.79 -24.22
N TYR A 426 68.69 4.84 -25.14
CA TYR A 426 67.41 4.15 -25.36
C TYR A 426 66.99 3.34 -24.11
N LEU A 427 67.91 2.57 -23.51
CA LEU A 427 67.65 1.84 -22.26
C LEU A 427 67.24 2.79 -21.13
N LYS A 428 67.97 3.90 -20.95
CA LYS A 428 67.65 4.93 -19.95
C LYS A 428 66.27 5.55 -20.18
N ALA A 429 65.88 5.80 -21.43
CA ALA A 429 64.56 6.33 -21.78
C ALA A 429 63.42 5.34 -21.47
N GLN A 430 63.71 4.04 -21.51
CA GLN A 430 62.77 2.98 -21.11
C GLN A 430 62.82 2.68 -19.59
N HIS A 431 63.64 3.41 -18.83
CA HIS A 431 63.87 3.20 -17.39
C HIS A 431 64.46 1.81 -17.04
N VAL A 432 65.30 1.27 -17.93
CA VAL A 432 65.92 -0.05 -17.80
C VAL A 432 67.46 0.07 -17.79
N ASP A 433 68.13 -0.78 -17.04
CA ASP A 433 69.59 -0.87 -17.00
C ASP A 433 70.17 -2.00 -17.88
N LEU A 434 71.50 -2.10 -17.95
CA LEU A 434 72.20 -3.14 -18.70
C LEU A 434 72.01 -4.56 -18.16
N ASN A 435 71.63 -4.70 -16.88
CA ASN A 435 71.49 -5.97 -16.17
C ASN A 435 70.03 -6.44 -16.17
N VAL A 436 69.20 -5.89 -17.04
CA VAL A 436 67.80 -6.31 -17.18
C VAL A 436 67.69 -7.80 -17.43
N ASN A 437 66.73 -8.42 -16.76
CA ASN A 437 66.45 -9.84 -16.92
C ASN A 437 65.80 -10.09 -18.30
N LEU A 438 66.61 -10.56 -19.26
CA LEU A 438 66.16 -10.83 -20.63
C LEU A 438 65.15 -11.98 -20.69
N ASP A 439 65.28 -13.01 -19.85
CA ASP A 439 64.34 -14.13 -19.79
C ASP A 439 62.95 -13.66 -19.30
N ALA A 440 62.93 -12.73 -18.33
CA ALA A 440 61.69 -12.13 -17.87
C ALA A 440 61.02 -11.26 -18.94
N LEU A 441 61.80 -10.53 -19.75
CA LEU A 441 61.29 -9.75 -20.88
C LEU A 441 60.76 -10.64 -22.00
N GLU A 442 61.40 -11.77 -22.27
CA GLU A 442 60.94 -12.74 -23.28
C GLU A 442 59.64 -13.42 -22.85
N ALA A 443 59.52 -13.75 -21.56
CA ALA A 443 58.27 -14.23 -20.98
C ALA A 443 57.15 -13.17 -21.05
N GLU A 444 57.48 -11.89 -20.80
CA GLU A 444 56.55 -10.76 -20.98
C GLU A 444 56.11 -10.64 -22.44
N TYR A 445 57.03 -10.72 -23.40
CA TYR A 445 56.74 -10.64 -24.83
C TYR A 445 55.79 -11.76 -25.28
N SER A 446 56.09 -13.02 -24.90
CA SER A 446 55.26 -14.17 -25.22
C SER A 446 53.83 -14.03 -24.69
N LYS A 447 53.69 -13.51 -23.47
CA LYS A 447 52.38 -13.20 -22.89
C LYS A 447 51.65 -12.11 -23.66
N LEU A 448 52.34 -11.00 -23.97
CA LEU A 448 51.76 -9.90 -24.74
C LEU A 448 51.33 -10.31 -26.15
N GLN A 449 52.05 -11.23 -26.78
CA GLN A 449 51.68 -11.79 -28.08
C GLN A 449 50.38 -12.61 -28.00
N SER A 450 50.22 -13.40 -26.94
CA SER A 450 48.97 -14.11 -26.65
C SER A 450 47.81 -13.13 -26.40
N ASP A 451 48.03 -12.12 -25.55
CA ASP A 451 47.04 -11.09 -25.23
C ASP A 451 46.63 -10.30 -26.50
N HIS A 452 47.58 -9.93 -27.35
CA HIS A 452 47.32 -9.27 -28.63
C HIS A 452 46.43 -10.12 -29.53
N SER A 453 46.72 -11.42 -29.62
CA SER A 453 45.92 -12.38 -30.40
C SER A 453 44.51 -12.55 -29.83
N ALA A 454 44.37 -12.53 -28.50
CA ALA A 454 43.06 -12.56 -27.83
C ALA A 454 42.24 -11.28 -28.12
N PHE A 455 42.87 -10.11 -28.03
CA PHE A 455 42.21 -8.84 -28.38
C PHE A 455 41.80 -8.78 -29.86
N ALA A 456 42.62 -9.32 -30.77
CA ALA A 456 42.28 -9.39 -32.19
C ALA A 456 41.01 -10.23 -32.44
N ARG A 457 40.90 -11.40 -31.80
CA ARG A 457 39.68 -12.24 -31.88
C ARG A 457 38.46 -11.56 -31.29
N GLN A 458 38.60 -10.88 -30.15
CA GLN A 458 37.50 -10.10 -29.55
C GLN A 458 37.03 -8.99 -30.48
N LEU A 459 37.96 -8.30 -31.16
CA LEU A 459 37.62 -7.25 -32.12
C LEU A 459 36.83 -7.81 -33.31
N GLU A 460 37.24 -8.96 -33.84
CA GLU A 460 36.55 -9.65 -34.94
C GLU A 460 35.10 -10.03 -34.57
N GLN A 461 34.90 -10.61 -33.38
CA GLN A 461 33.57 -10.94 -32.86
C GLN A 461 32.70 -9.70 -32.70
N VAL A 462 33.23 -8.64 -32.09
CA VAL A 462 32.52 -7.39 -31.87
C VAL A 462 32.18 -6.68 -33.20
N GLN A 463 33.03 -6.80 -34.23
CA GLN A 463 32.74 -6.28 -35.57
C GLN A 463 31.60 -7.03 -36.27
N ALA A 464 31.52 -8.36 -36.07
CA ALA A 464 30.43 -9.16 -36.60
C ALA A 464 29.07 -8.74 -36.00
N ASP A 465 29.03 -8.46 -34.69
CA ASP A 465 27.81 -8.02 -33.99
C ASP A 465 27.39 -6.58 -34.33
N LEU A 466 28.35 -5.68 -34.60
CA LEU A 466 28.06 -4.28 -34.94
C LEU A 466 27.33 -4.13 -36.27
N LYS A 467 27.57 -5.01 -37.23
CA LYS A 467 27.03 -4.89 -38.58
C LYS A 467 25.49 -4.92 -38.61
N PRO A 468 24.80 -5.97 -38.12
CA PRO A 468 23.34 -6.00 -38.12
C PRO A 468 22.73 -4.89 -37.26
N LEU A 469 23.35 -4.55 -36.13
CA LEU A 469 22.88 -3.49 -35.23
C LEU A 469 22.92 -2.10 -35.90
N ASN A 470 23.99 -1.78 -36.63
CA ASN A 470 24.11 -0.52 -37.36
C ASN A 470 23.17 -0.45 -38.56
N GLU A 471 22.90 -1.57 -39.24
CA GLU A 471 21.93 -1.66 -40.34
C GLU A 471 20.51 -1.38 -39.83
N VAL A 472 20.08 -2.02 -38.73
CA VAL A 472 18.78 -1.74 -38.09
C VAL A 472 18.68 -0.28 -37.67
N ARG A 473 19.70 0.25 -37.00
CA ARG A 473 19.74 1.64 -36.56
C ARG A 473 19.64 2.62 -37.74
N TYR A 474 20.28 2.31 -38.86
CA TYR A 474 20.18 3.10 -40.07
C TYR A 474 18.76 3.08 -40.66
N TRP A 475 18.10 1.92 -40.73
CA TRP A 475 16.72 1.84 -41.25
C TRP A 475 15.74 2.59 -40.35
N VAL A 476 15.86 2.44 -39.03
CA VAL A 476 15.08 3.22 -38.06
C VAL A 476 15.33 4.72 -38.23
N SER A 477 16.55 5.14 -38.57
CA SER A 477 16.88 6.56 -38.83
C SER A 477 16.15 7.14 -40.05
N GLN A 478 15.80 6.31 -41.03
CA GLN A 478 15.06 6.77 -42.20
C GLN A 478 13.59 7.03 -41.86
N VAL A 479 13.05 6.30 -40.88
CA VAL A 479 11.64 6.40 -40.46
C VAL A 479 11.44 7.54 -39.44
N LEU A 480 12.26 7.58 -38.38
CA LEU A 480 12.10 8.55 -37.28
C LEU A 480 12.90 9.85 -37.48
N GLY A 481 13.78 9.89 -38.48
CA GLY A 481 14.73 10.98 -38.67
C GLY A 481 15.96 10.89 -37.74
N PRO A 482 17.06 11.59 -38.06
CA PRO A 482 18.32 11.48 -37.34
C PRO A 482 18.29 12.08 -35.92
N GLU A 483 17.35 12.97 -35.62
CA GLU A 483 17.23 13.65 -34.31
C GLU A 483 16.60 12.74 -33.24
N ALA A 484 15.67 11.87 -33.63
CA ALA A 484 14.97 10.93 -32.73
C ALA A 484 15.86 9.78 -32.22
N LEU A 485 17.03 9.57 -32.82
CA LEU A 485 17.97 8.49 -32.45
C LEU A 485 18.93 8.83 -31.30
N GLY A 486 18.78 10.02 -30.71
CA GLY A 486 19.71 10.56 -29.72
C GLY A 486 21.00 11.06 -30.39
N LYS A 487 21.41 12.29 -30.07
CA LYS A 487 22.61 12.95 -30.62
C LYS A 487 23.81 12.01 -30.57
N VAL A 488 24.26 11.57 -31.75
CA VAL A 488 25.65 11.21 -31.95
C VAL A 488 26.40 12.53 -32.01
N GLU A 489 27.12 12.88 -30.95
CA GLU A 489 28.23 13.81 -31.10
C GLU A 489 29.23 13.17 -32.06
N SER A 490 29.05 13.45 -33.34
CA SER A 490 30.14 13.44 -34.30
C SER A 490 31.17 14.42 -33.73
N LYS A 491 32.21 13.90 -33.09
CA LYS A 491 33.44 14.68 -32.86
C LYS A 491 33.93 15.10 -34.24
N ARG A 492 33.53 16.30 -34.67
CA ARG A 492 34.14 16.99 -35.81
C ARG A 492 35.65 16.99 -35.56
N SER A 493 36.40 16.59 -36.58
CA SER A 493 37.86 16.52 -36.48
C SER A 493 38.41 17.91 -36.13
N VAL A 494 39.38 17.97 -35.22
CA VAL A 494 40.11 19.20 -34.88
C VAL A 494 40.74 19.84 -36.14
N VAL A 495 41.00 19.04 -37.18
CA VAL A 495 41.51 19.49 -38.48
C VAL A 495 40.46 20.27 -39.29
N GLU A 496 39.16 19.95 -39.15
CA GLU A 496 38.07 20.73 -39.76
C GLU A 496 37.85 22.07 -39.05
N GLN A 497 37.99 22.09 -37.72
CA GLN A 497 37.86 23.32 -36.92
C GLN A 497 39.00 24.32 -37.20
N LEU A 498 40.22 23.83 -37.43
CA LEU A 498 41.38 24.68 -37.77
C LEU A 498 41.34 25.21 -39.22
N ARG A 499 40.65 24.54 -40.15
CA ARG A 499 40.50 25.02 -41.53
C ARG A 499 39.47 26.14 -41.68
N GLN A 500 38.45 26.19 -40.82
CA GLN A 500 37.46 27.28 -40.82
C GLN A 500 37.96 28.54 -40.09
N ALA A 501 38.87 28.41 -39.12
CA ALA A 501 39.47 29.55 -38.41
C ALA A 501 40.53 30.32 -39.23
N GLY A 502 40.99 29.78 -40.37
CA GLY A 502 42.03 30.38 -41.21
C GLY A 502 41.55 31.21 -42.40
N LYS A 503 40.24 31.50 -42.51
CA LYS A 503 39.68 32.33 -43.59
C LYS A 503 38.64 33.32 -43.05
N GLN A 504 39.11 34.39 -42.39
CA GLN A 504 38.36 35.64 -42.31
C GLN A 504 39.30 36.80 -42.62
N ASP A 505 38.95 37.51 -43.69
CA ASP A 505 39.54 38.76 -44.19
C ASP A 505 39.17 39.93 -43.24
N PRO A 506 40.01 40.97 -43.09
CA PRO A 506 39.85 42.01 -42.09
C PRO A 506 38.99 43.17 -42.61
N LYS A 507 37.71 43.20 -42.28
CA LYS A 507 36.89 44.41 -42.37
C LYS A 507 35.80 44.42 -41.31
N GLN A 508 35.99 45.22 -40.26
CA GLN A 508 34.99 46.07 -39.61
C GLN A 508 35.55 46.56 -38.28
N ASP A 509 36.38 47.60 -38.35
CA ASP A 509 36.86 48.33 -37.18
C ASP A 509 36.44 49.79 -37.34
N THR A 510 35.13 50.06 -37.25
CA THR A 510 34.55 51.40 -37.11
C THR A 510 33.10 51.30 -36.61
N THR A 511 32.89 50.95 -35.35
CA THR A 511 31.61 51.27 -34.66
C THR A 511 31.68 51.28 -33.13
N PHE A 512 32.88 51.19 -32.53
CA PHE A 512 33.06 51.18 -31.07
C PHE A 512 33.34 52.55 -30.43
N GLN A 513 33.07 53.66 -31.15
CA GLN A 513 33.34 55.01 -30.64
C GLN A 513 32.11 55.93 -30.55
N LYS A 514 30.87 55.45 -30.76
CA LYS A 514 29.67 56.32 -30.69
C LYS A 514 28.66 56.03 -29.57
N GLU A 515 28.84 55.00 -28.76
CA GLU A 515 27.88 54.66 -27.68
C GLU A 515 28.36 54.97 -26.25
N LYS A 516 29.48 55.70 -26.10
CA LYS A 516 29.99 56.13 -24.79
C LYS A 516 29.77 57.61 -24.45
N GLU A 517 29.22 58.41 -25.37
CA GLU A 517 28.96 59.85 -25.16
C GLU A 517 27.48 60.21 -24.91
N GLN A 518 26.57 59.23 -24.84
CA GLN A 518 25.13 59.47 -24.56
C GLN A 518 24.65 58.93 -23.19
N LYS A 519 25.54 58.81 -22.20
CA LYS A 519 25.18 58.50 -20.81
C LYS A 519 25.73 59.51 -19.78
N MET A 520 25.95 60.74 -20.21
CA MET A 520 26.07 61.91 -19.33
C MET A 520 25.23 63.05 -19.91
N GLU A 521 23.91 62.93 -19.82
CA GLU A 521 22.92 64.02 -19.79
C GLU A 521 21.52 63.39 -19.76
N LEU A 522 21.04 63.08 -18.55
CA LEU A 522 19.65 63.10 -18.06
C LEU A 522 19.55 62.35 -16.72
#